data_AF-A0A8X6G1F6-F1
#
_entry.id   AF-A0A8X6G1F6-F1
#
_cell.length_a   1.000
_cell.length_b   1.000
_cell.length_c   1.000
_cell.angle_alpha   90.00
_cell.angle_beta   90.00
_cell.angle_gamma   90.00
#
_symmetry.space_group_name_H-M   'P 1'
#
loop_
_entity.id
_entity.type
_entity.pdbx_description
1 polymer ?
#
loop_
_entity_poly.entity_id
_entity_poly.type
_entity_poly.pdbx_seq_one_letter_code
_entity_poly.pdbx_strand_id
1 'polypeptide(L)' 'SYCERNVAKHLLQFFGLSVDRAAAIVDVFKTPSEFFEAYEKCNSENERIQLISSIKYGLHKKNIGPALSKTLLEFYTPS' A
#
# COMPACT_ATOMS: atom_id res chain seq x y z
N SER A 1 -19.34 0.54 5.29
CA SER A 1 -18.51 1.74 5.49
C SER A 1 -17.24 1.38 6.24
N TYR A 2 -16.17 1.04 5.53
CA TYR A 2 -14.87 0.78 6.13
C TYR A 2 -14.22 2.11 6.55
N CYS A 3 -13.65 2.12 7.75
CA CYS A 3 -13.26 3.31 8.51
C CYS A 3 -12.07 4.04 7.87
N GLU A 4 -12.31 5.18 7.23
CA GLU A 4 -11.33 6.06 6.54
C GLU A 4 -10.40 6.86 7.48
N ARG A 5 -10.17 6.43 8.72
CA ARG A 5 -9.40 7.23 9.68
C ARG A 5 -8.04 6.61 9.95
N ASN A 6 -7.06 7.07 9.17
CA ASN A 6 -5.60 6.88 9.31
C ASN A 6 -4.99 5.63 8.67
N VAL A 7 -5.07 5.53 7.34
CA VAL A 7 -4.35 4.51 6.54
C VAL A 7 -2.86 4.49 6.85
N ALA A 8 -2.18 5.64 6.99
CA ALA A 8 -0.75 5.66 7.35
C ALA A 8 -0.44 4.97 8.69
N LYS A 9 -1.26 5.21 9.72
CA LYS A 9 -1.06 4.60 11.05
C LYS A 9 -1.44 3.13 11.05
N HIS A 10 -2.52 2.75 10.37
CA HIS A 10 -2.84 1.35 10.13
C HIS A 10 -1.74 0.66 9.32
N LEU A 11 -1.18 1.31 8.30
CA LEU A 11 -0.11 0.75 7.49
C LEU A 11 1.14 0.50 8.34
N LEU A 12 1.48 1.44 9.22
CA LEU A 12 2.62 1.33 10.13
C LEU A 12 2.42 0.25 11.21
N GLN A 13 1.25 0.24 11.87
CA GLN A 13 0.97 -0.72 12.95
C GLN A 13 0.75 -2.15 12.45
N PHE A 14 0.12 -2.33 11.29
CA PHE A 14 -0.23 -3.66 10.79
C PHE A 14 0.87 -4.30 9.93
N PHE A 15 1.64 -3.52 9.17
CA PHE A 15 2.62 -4.07 8.21
C PHE A 15 4.08 -3.95 8.65
N GLY A 16 4.36 -3.41 9.84
CA GLY A 16 5.73 -3.18 10.31
C GLY A 16 6.56 -2.34 9.34
N LEU A 17 5.89 -1.52 8.51
CA LEU A 17 6.55 -0.68 7.53
C LEU A 17 7.37 0.37 8.27
N SER A 18 8.59 0.61 7.79
CA SER A 18 9.33 1.80 8.22
C SER A 18 8.52 3.04 7.83
N VAL A 19 8.60 4.10 8.65
CA VAL A 19 7.94 5.41 8.42
C VAL A 19 8.09 5.88 6.98
N ASP A 20 9.27 5.66 6.41
CA ASP A 20 9.62 6.02 5.05
C ASP A 20 8.78 5.30 3.96
N ARG A 21 8.46 4.01 4.15
CA ARG A 21 7.59 3.25 3.23
C ARG A 21 6.13 3.69 3.32
N ALA A 22 5.63 3.93 4.54
CA ALA A 22 4.28 4.45 4.72
C ALA A 22 4.14 5.85 4.14
N ALA A 23 5.15 6.71 4.33
CA ALA A 23 5.20 8.04 3.74
C ALA A 23 5.19 7.98 2.21
N ALA A 24 5.93 7.05 1.60
CA ALA A 24 5.91 6.86 0.15
C ALA A 24 4.54 6.44 -0.40
N ILE A 25 3.83 5.55 0.30
CA ILE A 25 2.47 5.16 -0.09
C ILE A 25 1.53 6.36 0.02
N VAL A 26 1.63 7.16 1.08
CA VAL A 26 0.82 8.38 1.27
C VAL A 26 1.19 9.48 0.27
N ASP A 27 2.45 9.54 -0.17
CA ASP A 27 2.92 10.49 -1.18
C ASP A 27 2.33 10.17 -2.56
N VAL A 28 2.26 8.87 -2.90
CA VAL A 28 1.61 8.37 -4.12
C VAL A 28 0.09 8.49 -4.03
N PHE A 29 -0.48 8.07 -2.90
CA PHE A 29 -1.92 8.09 -2.64
C PHE A 29 -2.20 9.10 -1.53
N LYS A 30 -2.36 10.35 -1.95
CA LYS A 30 -2.60 11.50 -1.05
C LYS A 30 -3.81 11.29 -0.16
N THR A 31 -4.76 10.50 -0.64
CA THR A 31 -5.94 10.08 0.11
C THR A 31 -6.08 8.56 0.17
N PRO A 32 -6.66 8.03 1.27
CA PRO A 32 -7.10 6.63 1.35
C PRO A 32 -7.98 6.20 0.17
N SER A 33 -8.89 7.08 -0.24
CA SER A 33 -9.87 6.82 -1.30
C SER A 33 -9.17 6.60 -2.64
N GLU A 34 -8.13 7.38 -2.97
CA GLU A 34 -7.31 7.14 -4.18
C GLU A 34 -6.59 5.79 -4.16
N PHE A 35 -6.07 5.38 -3.00
CA PHE A 35 -5.46 4.05 -2.85
C PHE A 35 -6.47 2.94 -3.12
N PHE A 36 -7.65 3.00 -2.47
CA PHE A 36 -8.69 1.99 -2.66
C PHE A 36 -9.25 2.00 -4.07
N GLU A 37 -9.46 3.16 -4.68
CA GLU A 37 -9.95 3.24 -6.05
C GLU A 37 -8.95 2.63 -7.05
N ALA A 38 -7.64 2.88 -6.86
CA ALA A 38 -6.60 2.23 -7.65
C ALA A 38 -6.54 0.72 -7.40
N TYR A 39 -6.72 0.28 -6.16
CA TYR A 39 -6.74 -1.12 -5.77
C TYR A 39 -7.96 -1.88 -6.32
N GLU A 40 -9.14 -1.25 -6.36
CA GLU A 40 -10.37 -1.79 -6.94
C GLU A 40 -10.30 -1.84 -8.47
N LYS A 41 -9.60 -0.90 -9.12
CA LYS A 41 -9.37 -0.92 -10.57
C LYS A 41 -8.46 -2.07 -11.02
N CYS A 42 -7.65 -2.64 -10.14
CA CYS A 42 -6.83 -3.80 -10.45
C CYS A 42 -7.69 -5.07 -10.54
N ASN A 43 -7.60 -5.77 -11.68
CA ASN A 43 -8.42 -6.94 -11.97
C ASN A 43 -7.80 -8.24 -11.45
N SER A 44 -6.54 -8.18 -11.00
CA SER A 44 -5.80 -9.33 -10.50
C SER A 44 -4.97 -9.00 -9.28
N GLU A 45 -4.74 -10.01 -8.44
CA GLU A 45 -3.84 -9.95 -7.30
C GLU A 45 -2.43 -9.48 -7.71
N ASN A 46 -1.96 -9.95 -8.87
CA ASN A 46 -0.65 -9.58 -9.39
C ASN A 46 -0.58 -8.08 -9.75
N GLU A 47 -1.64 -7.50 -10.32
CA GLU A 47 -1.68 -6.05 -10.59
C GLU A 47 -1.65 -5.21 -9.32
N ARG A 48 -2.37 -5.64 -8.28
CA ARG A 48 -2.36 -4.97 -6.96
C ARG A 48 -0.99 -5.07 -6.29
N ILE A 49 -0.32 -6.22 -6.41
CA ILE A 49 1.07 -6.40 -5.97
C ILE A 49 2.00 -5.47 -6.75
N GLN A 50 1.83 -5.36 -8.07
CA GLN A 50 2.63 -4.47 -8.92
C GLN A 50 2.42 -2.99 -8.55
N LEU A 51 1.17 -2.58 -8.31
CA LEU A 51 0.79 -1.22 -7.91
C LEU A 51 1.61 -0.76 -6.69
N ILE A 52 1.70 -1.59 -5.66
CA ILE A 52 2.42 -1.26 -4.42
C ILE A 52 3.92 -1.46 -4.59
N SER A 53 4.35 -2.51 -5.28
CA SER A 53 5.78 -2.84 -5.40
C SER A 53 6.55 -1.81 -6.22
N SER A 54 5.87 -1.09 -7.12
CA SER A 54 6.43 -0.02 -7.94
C SER A 54 6.60 1.31 -7.21
N ILE A 55 6.00 1.46 -6.02
CA ILE A 55 6.13 2.67 -5.20
C ILE A 55 7.57 2.80 -4.71
N LYS A 56 8.12 4.00 -4.92
CA LYS A 56 9.48 4.34 -4.52
C LYS A 56 9.49 5.00 -3.16
N TYR A 57 10.29 4.48 -2.24
CA TYR A 57 10.46 5.01 -0.90
C TYR A 57 11.89 5.50 -0.65
N GLY A 58 11.98 6.54 0.18
CA GLY A 58 13.21 7.04 0.78
C GLY A 58 14.11 7.81 -0.15
N LEU A 59 15.23 8.28 0.41
CA LEU A 59 16.19 9.13 -0.28
C LEU A 59 16.77 8.48 -1.54
N HIS A 60 16.90 7.14 -1.53
CA HIS A 60 17.44 6.37 -2.65
C HIS A 60 16.36 5.88 -3.63
N LYS A 61 15.10 6.30 -3.45
CA LYS A 61 13.95 5.93 -4.29
C LYS A 61 13.86 4.41 -4.54
N LYS A 62 14.03 3.62 -3.48
CA LYS A 62 13.98 2.16 -3.55
C LYS A 62 12.55 1.70 -3.75
N ASN A 63 12.33 0.63 -4.50
CA ASN A 63 11.01 0.05 -4.65
C ASN A 63 10.60 -0.70 -3.36
N ILE A 64 9.35 -0.56 -2.90
CA ILE A 64 8.80 -1.32 -1.75
C ILE A 64 9.01 -2.83 -1.95
N GLY A 65 8.86 -3.29 -3.20
CA GLY A 65 9.12 -4.65 -3.61
C GLY A 65 7.91 -5.57 -3.46
N PRO A 66 7.91 -6.71 -4.17
CA PRO A 66 6.74 -7.57 -4.29
C PRO A 66 6.42 -8.35 -3.02
N ALA A 67 7.40 -8.66 -2.17
CA ALA A 67 7.19 -9.42 -0.94
C ALA A 67 6.25 -8.69 0.04
N LEU A 68 6.52 -7.41 0.31
CA LEU A 68 5.67 -6.58 1.16
C LEU A 68 4.30 -6.32 0.52
N SER A 69 4.28 -6.16 -0.79
CA SER A 69 3.05 -5.91 -1.55
C SER A 69 2.12 -7.12 -1.52
N LYS A 70 2.67 -8.34 -1.56
CA LYS A 70 1.92 -9.58 -1.41
C LYS A 70 1.32 -9.73 -0.01
N THR A 71 2.10 -9.44 1.03
CA THR A 71 1.58 -9.42 2.42
C THR A 71 0.43 -8.42 2.57
N LEU A 72 0.53 -7.25 1.93
CA LEU A 72 -0.56 -6.28 1.95
C LEU A 72 -1.83 -6.81 1.30
N LEU A 73 -1.67 -7.54 0.20
CA LEU A 73 -2.76 -8.17 -0.52
C LEU A 73 -3.47 -9.27 0.28
N GLU A 74 -2.70 -10.17 0.90
CA GLU A 74 -3.23 -11.28 1.72
C GLU A 74 -4.02 -10.77 2.94
N PHE A 75 -3.70 -9.58 3.45
CA PHE A 75 -4.46 -8.94 4.54
C PHE A 75 -5.75 -8.26 4.09
N TYR A 76 -5.77 -7.66 2.89
CA TYR A 76 -6.95 -6.95 2.37
C TYR A 76 -7.94 -7.85 1.64
N THR A 77 -7.51 -9.05 1.24
CA THR A 77 -8.35 -10.01 0.56
C THR A 77 -8.90 -11.00 1.59
N PRO A 78 -10.21 -10.99 1.90
CA PRO A 78 -10.80 -12.03 2.74
C PRO A 78 -10.70 -13.38 2.02
N SER A 79 -10.32 -14.43 2.75
CA SER A 79 -10.30 -15.81 2.29
C SER A 79 -11.69 -16.29 1.84
#